data_AF-A0A920CV72-F1
#
_entry.id   AF-A0A920CV72-F1
#
_cell.length_a   1.000
_cell.length_b   1.000
_cell.length_c   1.000
_cell.angle_alpha   90.00
_cell.angle_beta   90.00
_cell.angle_gamma   90.00
#
_symmetry.space_group_name_H-M   'P 1'
#
loop_
_entity.id
_entity.type
_entity.pdbx_description
1 polymer ?
#
loop_
_entity_poly.entity_id
_entity_poly.type
_entity_poly.pdbx_seq_one_letter_code
_entity_poly.pdbx_strand_id
1 'polypeptide(L)'
;MSIRKAVSWLLEALRSVVFLMVGILILGAAERPLTAGGRLQPAQLLLLLAADLIILYVVHRKFIAQRRFYRSSEKPALSGRQTLILLGFAAIAFVTVAIV
;
A
#
# COMPACT_ATOMS: atom_id res chain seq x y z
N MET A 1 7.94 -28.58 -10.47
CA MET A 1 6.89 -27.71 -9.88
C MET A 1 5.58 -28.02 -10.60
N SER A 2 4.50 -28.41 -9.91
CA SER A 2 3.27 -28.85 -10.61
C SER A 2 2.53 -27.67 -11.23
N ILE A 3 1.86 -27.87 -12.37
CA ILE A 3 1.08 -26.84 -13.10
C ILE A 3 0.10 -26.13 -12.16
N ARG A 4 -0.52 -26.86 -11.23
CA ARG A 4 -1.42 -26.33 -10.21
C ARG A 4 -0.75 -25.29 -9.28
N LYS A 5 0.52 -25.51 -8.90
CA LYS A 5 1.29 -24.54 -8.09
C LYS A 5 1.65 -23.29 -8.90
N ALA A 6 2.00 -23.45 -10.18
CA ALA A 6 2.30 -22.29 -11.04
C ALA A 6 1.05 -21.39 -11.22
N VAL A 7 -0.11 -21.99 -11.46
CA VAL A 7 -1.39 -21.26 -11.60
C VAL A 7 -1.77 -20.54 -10.30
N SER A 8 -1.59 -21.17 -9.13
CA SER A 8 -1.89 -20.52 -7.85
C SER A 8 -0.98 -19.32 -7.59
N TRP A 9 0.31 -19.44 -7.89
CA TRP A 9 1.28 -18.35 -7.78
C TRP A 9 0.93 -17.18 -8.71
N LEU A 10 0.57 -17.49 -9.97
CA LEU A 10 0.18 -16.47 -10.94
C LEU A 10 -1.07 -15.71 -10.50
N LEU A 11 -2.10 -16.40 -10.01
CA LEU A 11 -3.32 -15.77 -9.50
C LEU A 11 -3.05 -14.90 -8.26
N GLU A 12 -2.12 -15.31 -7.40
CA GLU A 12 -1.73 -14.53 -6.23
C GLU A 12 -0.96 -13.26 -6.62
N ALA A 13 -0.06 -13.36 -7.60
CA ALA A 13 0.63 -12.22 -8.18
C ALA A 13 -0.37 -11.25 -8.83
N LEU A 14 -1.29 -11.77 -9.65
CA LEU A 14 -2.31 -10.96 -10.32
C LEU A 14 -3.20 -10.23 -9.32
N ARG A 15 -3.65 -10.90 -8.25
CA ARG A 15 -4.44 -10.25 -7.19
C ARG A 15 -3.66 -9.13 -6.50
N SER A 16 -2.37 -9.34 -6.27
CA SER A 16 -1.50 -8.32 -5.64
C SER A 16 -1.30 -7.11 -6.56
N VAL A 17 -1.14 -7.33 -7.86
CA VAL A 17 -1.04 -6.27 -8.87
C VAL A 17 -2.36 -5.50 -8.98
N VAL A 18 -3.49 -6.19 -9.06
CA VAL A 18 -4.81 -5.54 -9.09
C VAL A 18 -5.06 -4.73 -7.82
N PHE A 19 -4.70 -5.28 -6.65
CA PHE A 19 -4.80 -4.55 -5.39
C PHE A 19 -3.92 -3.28 -5.39
N LEU A 20 -2.68 -3.37 -5.86
CA LEU A 20 -1.78 -2.24 -5.96
C LEU A 20 -2.34 -1.15 -6.89
N MET A 21 -2.80 -1.53 -8.09
CA MET A 21 -3.37 -0.59 -9.05
C MET A 21 -4.61 0.11 -8.50
N VAL A 22 -5.57 -0.65 -7.98
CA VAL A 22 -6.80 -0.09 -7.40
C VAL A 22 -6.49 0.78 -6.19
N GLY A 23 -5.55 0.34 -5.35
CA GLY A 23 -5.10 1.05 -4.17
C GLY A 23 -4.50 2.42 -4.49
N ILE A 24 -3.57 2.48 -5.44
CA ILE A 24 -2.96 3.74 -5.89
C ILE A 24 -4.01 4.67 -6.50
N LEU A 25 -4.97 4.14 -7.28
CA LEU A 25 -6.02 4.97 -7.86
C LEU A 25 -6.94 5.58 -6.78
N ILE A 26 -7.30 4.81 -5.76
CA ILE A 26 -8.13 5.28 -4.65
C ILE A 26 -7.39 6.34 -3.83
N LEU A 27 -6.12 6.08 -3.48
CA LEU A 27 -5.29 7.01 -2.71
C LEU A 27 -5.02 8.30 -3.50
N GLY A 28 -4.63 8.20 -4.77
CA GLY A 28 -4.44 9.36 -5.63
C GLY A 28 -5.72 10.18 -5.82
N ALA A 29 -6.90 9.56 -5.82
CA ALA A 29 -8.18 10.29 -5.81
C ALA A 29 -8.44 10.99 -4.46
N ALA A 30 -8.10 10.35 -3.33
CA ALA A 30 -8.21 10.93 -2.00
C ALA A 30 -7.22 12.10 -1.78
N GLU A 31 -6.07 12.06 -2.46
CA GLU A 31 -4.99 13.05 -2.37
C GLU A 31 -5.11 14.19 -3.38
N ARG A 32 -6.12 14.17 -4.24
CA ARG A 32 -6.41 15.27 -5.17
C ARG A 32 -6.43 16.66 -4.50
N PRO A 33 -7.05 16.85 -3.32
CA PRO A 33 -7.02 18.14 -2.63
C PRO A 33 -5.62 18.59 -2.25
N LEU A 34 -4.74 17.64 -1.89
CA LEU A 34 -3.34 17.91 -1.51
C LEU A 34 -2.47 18.24 -2.72
N THR A 35 -2.80 17.69 -3.88
CA THR A 35 -2.04 17.85 -5.13
C THR A 35 -2.57 18.99 -6.02
N ALA A 36 -3.76 19.54 -5.72
CA ALA A 36 -4.40 20.59 -6.49
C ALA A 36 -3.79 21.99 -6.26
N GLY A 37 -3.08 22.21 -5.15
CA GLY A 37 -2.56 23.51 -4.74
C GLY A 37 -1.32 24.01 -5.49
N GLY A 38 -0.62 23.14 -6.24
CA GLY A 38 0.59 23.52 -6.95
C GLY A 38 1.34 22.34 -7.57
N ARG A 39 2.41 22.62 -8.33
CA ARG A 39 3.33 21.58 -8.81
C ARG A 39 4.19 21.10 -7.65
N LEU A 40 3.90 19.89 -7.17
CA LEU A 40 4.77 19.20 -6.21
C LEU A 40 6.16 18.98 -6.82
N GLN A 41 7.18 19.18 -6.01
CA GLN A 41 8.56 18.84 -6.37
C GLN A 41 8.71 17.32 -6.50
N PRO A 42 9.67 16.82 -7.31
CA PRO A 42 9.91 15.39 -7.45
C PRO A 42 10.12 14.66 -6.11
N ALA A 43 10.79 15.30 -5.14
CA ALA A 43 10.98 14.74 -3.80
C ALA A 43 9.65 14.56 -3.03
N GLN A 44 8.71 15.48 -3.18
CA GLN A 44 7.38 15.40 -2.55
C GLN A 44 6.53 14.32 -3.20
N LEU A 45 6.60 14.17 -4.53
CA LEU A 45 5.94 13.07 -5.24
C LEU A 45 6.45 11.70 -4.80
N LEU A 46 7.78 11.57 -4.62
CA LEU A 46 8.38 10.34 -4.09
C LEU A 46 7.95 10.07 -2.64
N LEU A 47 7.85 11.11 -1.82
CA LEU A 47 7.40 11.01 -0.44
C LEU A 47 5.93 10.58 -0.35
N LEU A 48 5.07 11.15 -1.21
CA LEU A 48 3.65 10.81 -1.33
C LEU A 48 3.50 9.35 -1.78
N LEU A 49 4.21 8.95 -2.84
CA LEU A 49 4.22 7.57 -3.33
C LEU A 49 4.72 6.59 -2.25
N ALA A 50 5.72 6.97 -1.46
CA ALA A 50 6.20 6.14 -0.35
C ALA A 50 5.11 5.97 0.73
N ALA A 51 4.38 7.04 1.06
CA ALA A 51 3.26 6.99 2.00
C ALA A 51 2.15 6.04 1.49
N ASP A 52 1.81 6.13 0.21
CA ASP A 52 0.83 5.25 -0.45
C ASP A 52 1.22 3.79 -0.36
N LEU A 53 2.45 3.48 -0.75
CA LEU A 53 2.97 2.11 -0.71
C LEU A 53 2.94 1.56 0.72
N ILE A 54 3.23 2.40 1.72
CA ILE A 54 3.18 2.01 3.12
C ILE A 54 1.73 1.73 3.57
N ILE A 55 0.78 2.58 3.21
CA ILE A 55 -0.64 2.36 3.55
C ILE A 55 -1.15 1.08 2.88
N LEU A 56 -0.88 0.92 1.58
CA LEU A 56 -1.28 -0.28 0.84
C LEU A 56 -0.62 -1.54 1.42
N TYR A 57 0.66 -1.45 1.81
CA TYR A 57 1.35 -2.55 2.47
C TYR A 57 0.69 -2.91 3.81
N VAL A 58 0.40 -1.93 4.67
CA VAL A 58 -0.27 -2.15 5.96
C VAL A 58 -1.64 -2.77 5.74
N VAL A 59 -2.45 -2.21 4.84
CA VAL A 59 -3.79 -2.71 4.51
C VAL A 59 -3.71 -4.14 3.98
N HIS A 60 -2.78 -4.41 3.08
CA HIS A 60 -2.58 -5.74 2.53
C HIS A 60 -2.18 -6.75 3.62
N ARG A 61 -1.19 -6.45 4.46
CA ARG A 61 -0.69 -7.37 5.50
C ARG A 61 -1.69 -7.60 6.64
N LYS A 62 -2.48 -6.59 7.01
CA LYS A 62 -3.43 -6.66 8.14
C LYS A 62 -4.80 -7.21 7.74
N PHE A 63 -5.31 -6.85 6.56
CA PHE A 63 -6.68 -7.19 6.18
C PHE A 63 -6.74 -8.22 5.07
N ILE A 64 -5.93 -8.10 4.02
CA ILE A 64 -6.06 -8.96 2.82
C ILE A 64 -5.36 -10.30 3.03
N ALA A 65 -4.12 -10.27 3.52
CA ALA A 65 -3.32 -11.47 3.78
C ALA A 65 -3.89 -12.35 4.90
N GLN A 66 -4.76 -11.79 5.75
CA GLN A 66 -5.45 -12.52 6.82
C GLN A 66 -6.77 -13.16 6.36
N ARG A 67 -7.28 -12.84 5.16
CA ARG A 67 -8.49 -13.51 4.62
C ARG A 67 -8.13 -14.88 4.06
N ARG A 68 -9.07 -15.83 4.14
CA ARG A 68 -8.94 -17.26 3.72
C ARG A 68 -8.37 -17.49 2.31
N PHE A 69 -8.36 -16.46 1.46
CA PHE A 69 -7.85 -16.51 0.09
C PHE A 69 -6.33 -16.40 -0.04
N TYR A 70 -5.61 -16.08 1.04
CA TYR A 70 -4.16 -16.10 1.13
C TYR A 70 -3.72 -17.16 2.14
N ARG A 71 -2.60 -17.85 1.88
CA ARG A 71 -2.02 -18.77 2.86
C ARG A 71 -1.50 -17.97 4.04
N SER A 72 -2.30 -17.88 5.11
CA SER A 72 -1.97 -17.13 6.33
C SER A 72 -0.65 -17.57 6.99
N SER A 73 -0.18 -18.80 6.71
CA SER A 73 1.10 -19.33 7.18
C SER A 73 2.33 -18.71 6.50
N GLU A 74 2.19 -18.12 5.31
CA GLU A 74 3.31 -17.57 4.53
C GLU A 74 3.50 -16.05 4.74
N LYS A 75 2.49 -15.36 5.31
CA LYS A 75 2.52 -13.91 5.57
C LYS A 75 1.97 -13.62 6.97
N PRO A 76 2.81 -13.59 8.03
CA PRO A 76 2.33 -13.34 9.39
C PRO A 76 1.57 -12.00 9.49
N ALA A 77 0.80 -11.73 10.54
CA ALA A 77 0.23 -10.40 10.72
C ALA A 77 1.34 -9.39 11.09
N LEU A 78 1.24 -8.14 10.63
CA LEU A 78 2.14 -7.08 11.11
C LEU A 78 1.90 -6.87 12.62
N SER A 79 2.96 -6.65 13.40
CA SER A 79 2.80 -6.32 14.82
C SER A 79 2.15 -4.94 14.98
N GLY A 80 1.52 -4.70 16.13
CA GLY A 80 0.91 -3.38 16.43
C GLY A 80 1.93 -2.25 16.33
N ARG A 81 3.13 -2.44 16.89
CA ARG A 81 4.22 -1.45 16.84
C ARG A 81 4.68 -1.14 15.42
N GLN A 82 4.92 -2.16 14.60
CA GLN A 82 5.32 -1.96 13.20
C GLN A 82 4.25 -1.20 12.41
N THR A 83 2.99 -1.52 12.65
CA THR A 83 1.86 -0.84 12.00
C THR A 83 1.82 0.63 12.41
N LEU A 84 1.99 0.92 13.70
CA LEU A 84 2.00 2.29 14.22
C LEU A 84 3.14 3.11 13.64
N ILE A 85 4.36 2.55 13.56
CA ILE A 85 5.52 3.23 12.97
C ILE A 85 5.27 3.55 11.50
N LEU A 86 4.79 2.57 10.73
CA LEU A 86 4.52 2.71 9.31
C LEU A 86 3.43 3.75 9.04
N LEU A 87 2.30 3.68 9.75
CA LEU A 87 1.23 4.67 9.61
C LEU A 87 1.67 6.05 10.12
N GLY A 88 2.48 6.12 11.18
CA GLY A 88 3.06 7.37 11.66
C GLY A 88 3.95 8.04 10.62
N PHE A 89 4.79 7.27 9.93
CA PHE A 89 5.58 7.77 8.82
C PHE A 89 4.68 8.30 7.68
N ALA A 90 3.68 7.52 7.26
CA ALA A 90 2.77 7.94 6.18
C ALA A 90 2.00 9.22 6.56
N ALA A 91 1.56 9.34 7.81
CA ALA A 91 0.91 10.55 8.30
C ALA A 91 1.82 11.78 8.25
N ILE A 92 3.08 11.66 8.72
CA ILE A 92 4.06 12.75 8.66
C ILE A 92 4.36 13.13 7.20
N ALA A 93 4.48 12.15 6.31
CA ALA A 93 4.68 12.37 4.88
C ALA A 93 3.54 13.20 4.26
N PHE A 94 2.29 12.84 4.53
CA PHE A 94 1.14 13.62 4.05
C PHE A 94 1.10 15.03 4.63
N VAL A 95 1.34 15.20 5.93
CA VAL A 95 1.39 16.52 6.56
C VAL A 95 2.48 17.39 5.93
N THR A 96 3.66 16.80 5.68
CA THR A 96 4.77 17.51 5.04
C THR A 96 4.40 17.98 3.64
N VAL A 97 3.70 17.15 2.86
CA VAL A 97 3.22 17.55 1.52
C VAL A 97 2.10 18.58 1.61
N ALA A 98 1.21 18.47 2.60
CA ALA A 98 0.06 19.35 2.76
C ALA A 98 0.41 20.79 3.20
N ILE A 99 1.55 20.98 3.87
CA ILE A 99 2.00 22.29 4.37
C ILE A 99 2.70 23.11 3.27
N VAL A 100 3.16 22.48 2.20
CA VAL A 100 3.88 23.14 1.10
C VAL A 100 2.92 23.55 -0.01
#